data_AF-A0A835X5A9-F1
#
_entry.id   AF-A0A835X5A9-F1
#
_cell.length_a   1.000
_cell.length_b   1.000
_cell.length_c   1.000
_cell.angle_alpha   90.00
_cell.angle_beta   90.00
_cell.angle_gamma   90.00
#
_symmetry.space_group_name_H-M   'P 1'
#
loop_
_entity.id
_entity.type
_entity.pdbx_description
1 polymer ?
#
loop_
_entity_poly.entity_id
_entity_poly.type
_entity_poly.pdbx_seq_one_letter_code
_entity_poly.pdbx_strand_id
1 'polypeptide(L)'
;MEQKIDFTIVIDETTEELERVVSPFHPEIIVLKKFQNSDNEIIYHVESDSSQPEIVQEARKSKKKGMRRLPETDTIVCPAQEEGFNDVFLKENRWFAIRIHPKRLPKIKYLAMYEVKPISAIRYIGEVVEIKPYKNTGKYEVVLKGPARMLETPIRLSKEYPNLAPQASKYTVSKLFEGATKLEDIFL
;
A
#
# COMPACT_ATOMS: atom_id res chain seq x y z
N MET A 1 4.88 -14.76 -18.43
CA MET A 1 4.30 -16.07 -18.08
C MET A 1 2.85 -15.81 -17.75
N GLU A 2 1.91 -16.32 -18.53
CA GLU A 2 0.49 -16.33 -18.15
C GLU A 2 0.36 -17.14 -16.86
N GLN A 3 -0.19 -16.51 -15.81
CA GLN A 3 -0.65 -17.28 -14.65
C GLN A 3 -1.88 -18.06 -15.08
N LYS A 4 -1.81 -19.38 -14.97
CA LYS A 4 -2.95 -20.25 -15.22
C LYS A 4 -3.94 -20.06 -14.07
N ILE A 5 -5.12 -19.55 -14.38
CA ILE A 5 -6.21 -19.40 -13.41
C ILE A 5 -6.95 -20.73 -13.33
N ASP A 6 -6.97 -21.36 -12.16
CA ASP A 6 -7.67 -22.64 -11.96
C ASP A 6 -9.18 -22.42 -11.72
N PHE A 7 -9.55 -21.46 -10.88
CA PHE A 7 -10.94 -21.08 -10.62
C PHE A 7 -11.03 -19.60 -10.22
N THR A 8 -12.17 -18.98 -10.52
CA THR A 8 -12.49 -17.60 -10.14
C THR A 8 -13.77 -17.61 -9.32
N ILE A 9 -13.74 -16.97 -8.16
CA ILE A 9 -14.91 -16.80 -7.29
C ILE A 9 -15.32 -15.33 -7.37
N VAL A 10 -16.57 -15.06 -7.76
CA VAL A 10 -17.15 -13.72 -7.81
C VAL A 10 -18.16 -13.60 -6.69
N ILE A 11 -18.01 -12.56 -5.87
CA ILE A 11 -18.83 -12.28 -4.69
C ILE A 11 -19.18 -10.80 -4.69
N ASP A 12 -20.34 -10.47 -4.13
CA ASP A 12 -20.74 -9.08 -3.90
C ASP A 12 -20.20 -8.55 -2.57
N GLU A 13 -19.97 -9.43 -1.60
CA GLU A 13 -19.45 -9.08 -0.27
C GLU A 13 -18.49 -10.13 0.29
N THR A 14 -17.61 -9.69 1.18
CA THR A 14 -16.67 -10.58 1.90
C THR A 14 -17.23 -10.90 3.27
N THR A 15 -17.33 -12.20 3.59
CA THR A 15 -17.76 -12.69 4.91
C THR A 15 -16.61 -13.41 5.61
N GLU A 16 -16.66 -13.52 6.95
CA GLU A 16 -15.64 -14.28 7.69
C GLU A 16 -15.63 -15.77 7.29
N GLU A 17 -16.78 -16.34 6.99
CA GLU A 17 -16.88 -17.74 6.55
C GLU A 17 -16.18 -17.96 5.21
N LEU A 18 -16.41 -17.04 4.26
CA LEU A 18 -15.72 -17.08 2.98
C LEU A 18 -14.21 -16.97 3.20
N GLU A 19 -13.77 -16.02 4.03
CA GLU A 19 -12.35 -15.84 4.31
C GLU A 19 -11.71 -17.09 4.93
N ARG A 20 -12.40 -17.75 5.86
CA ARG A 20 -11.93 -19.01 6.44
C ARG A 20 -11.73 -20.09 5.38
N VAL A 21 -12.65 -20.20 4.41
CA VAL A 21 -12.58 -21.20 3.34
C VAL A 21 -11.48 -20.88 2.32
N VAL A 22 -11.30 -19.59 1.97
CA VAL A 22 -10.36 -19.19 0.91
C VAL A 22 -8.93 -18.95 1.40
N SER A 23 -8.75 -18.58 2.68
CA SER A 23 -7.44 -18.23 3.24
C SER A 23 -6.31 -19.26 3.01
N PRO A 24 -6.55 -20.60 3.06
CA PRO A 24 -5.47 -21.57 2.84
C PRO A 24 -4.88 -21.50 1.41
N PHE A 25 -5.69 -21.07 0.44
CA PHE A 25 -5.29 -21.00 -0.96
C PHE A 25 -4.52 -19.73 -1.31
N HIS A 26 -4.53 -18.73 -0.42
CA HIS A 26 -3.89 -17.43 -0.63
C HIS A 26 -4.21 -16.83 -2.02
N PRO A 27 -5.51 -16.72 -2.38
CA PRO A 27 -5.90 -16.29 -3.72
C PRO A 27 -5.47 -14.85 -4.00
N GLU A 28 -5.28 -14.51 -5.27
CA GLU A 28 -5.22 -13.12 -5.70
C GLU A 28 -6.62 -12.50 -5.56
N ILE A 29 -6.71 -11.42 -4.77
CA ILE A 29 -7.97 -10.70 -4.55
C ILE A 29 -7.96 -9.45 -5.43
N ILE A 30 -8.94 -9.37 -6.33
CA ILE A 30 -9.22 -8.18 -7.14
C ILE A 30 -10.52 -7.58 -6.63
N VAL A 31 -10.49 -6.31 -6.21
CA VAL A 31 -11.68 -5.61 -5.73
C VAL A 31 -12.18 -4.66 -6.81
N LEU A 32 -13.43 -4.87 -7.23
CA LEU A 32 -14.12 -3.99 -8.17
C LEU A 32 -15.06 -3.06 -7.37
N LYS A 33 -14.79 -1.77 -7.39
CA LYS A 33 -15.66 -0.75 -6.78
C LYS A 33 -16.43 -0.03 -7.88
N LYS A 34 -17.75 0.07 -7.71
CA LYS A 34 -18.64 0.82 -8.59
C LYS A 34 -19.05 2.12 -7.89
N PHE A 35 -18.84 3.24 -8.55
CA PHE A 35 -19.26 4.56 -8.11
C PHE A 35 -20.32 5.10 -9.08
N GLN A 36 -21.30 5.82 -8.56
CA GLN A 36 -22.33 6.49 -9.35
C GLN A 36 -22.44 7.94 -8.87
N ASN A 37 -22.42 8.90 -9.80
CA ASN A 37 -22.63 10.31 -9.47
C ASN A 37 -24.13 10.69 -9.55
N SER A 38 -24.43 11.95 -9.23
CA SER A 38 -25.79 12.50 -9.29
C SER A 38 -26.41 12.50 -10.70
N ASP A 39 -25.58 12.46 -11.74
CA ASP A 39 -25.98 12.45 -13.14
C ASP A 39 -26.14 11.02 -13.70
N ASN A 40 -26.17 10.01 -12.82
CA ASN A 40 -26.21 8.58 -13.16
C ASN A 40 -25.01 8.07 -13.96
N GLU A 41 -23.91 8.81 -14.05
CA GLU A 41 -22.67 8.31 -14.62
C GLU A 41 -22.03 7.29 -13.68
N ILE A 42 -21.56 6.17 -14.25
CA ILE A 42 -21.00 5.05 -13.51
C ILE A 42 -19.50 4.96 -13.78
N ILE A 43 -18.70 4.88 -12.72
CA ILE A 43 -17.25 4.68 -12.80
C ILE A 43 -16.88 3.38 -12.07
N TYR A 44 -16.03 2.57 -12.69
CA TYR A 44 -15.46 1.37 -12.08
C TYR A 44 -14.02 1.62 -11.67
N HIS A 45 -13.66 1.20 -10.47
CA HIS A 45 -12.31 1.23 -9.95
C HIS A 45 -11.86 -0.20 -9.61
N VAL A 46 -10.69 -0.58 -10.09
CA VAL A 46 -10.11 -1.91 -9.86
C VAL A 46 -8.93 -1.78 -8.91
N GLU A 47 -9.02 -2.40 -7.74
CA GLU A 47 -7.91 -2.51 -6.80
C GLU A 47 -7.31 -3.91 -6.93
N SER A 48 -6.00 -3.97 -7.23
CA SER A 48 -5.23 -5.21 -7.23
C SER A 48 -3.85 -4.98 -6.63
N ASP A 49 -3.34 -5.94 -5.87
CA ASP A 49 -1.98 -5.91 -5.34
C ASP A 49 -0.91 -6.07 -6.46
N SER A 50 -1.31 -6.57 -7.64
CA SER A 50 -0.46 -6.76 -8.82
C SER A 50 -0.35 -5.51 -9.70
N SER A 51 -1.20 -4.49 -9.52
CA SER A 51 -1.20 -3.27 -10.36
C SER A 51 -0.26 -2.17 -9.87
N GLN A 52 0.48 -2.40 -8.78
CA GLN A 52 1.54 -1.49 -8.34
C GLN A 52 2.77 -1.75 -9.21
N PRO A 53 3.20 -0.82 -10.08
CA PRO A 53 4.46 -0.99 -10.80
C PRO A 53 5.57 -1.18 -9.76
N GLU A 54 6.32 -2.27 -9.85
CA GLU A 54 7.67 -2.27 -9.27
C GLU A 54 8.36 -1.06 -9.89
N ILE A 55 8.90 -0.15 -9.09
CA ILE A 55 9.47 1.12 -9.56
C ILE A 55 10.56 0.80 -10.60
N VAL A 56 10.18 0.78 -11.88
CA VAL A 56 11.09 0.56 -13.00
C VAL A 56 11.64 1.92 -13.33
N GLN A 57 12.73 2.30 -12.67
CA GLN A 57 13.57 3.36 -13.21
C GLN A 57 13.97 2.92 -14.62
N GLU A 58 13.42 3.56 -15.64
CA GLU A 58 13.88 3.42 -17.01
C GLU A 58 15.34 3.90 -17.07
N ALA A 59 16.26 2.97 -16.80
CA ALA A 59 17.67 3.18 -17.02
C ALA A 59 17.86 3.41 -18.51
N ARG A 60 18.08 4.68 -18.88
CA ARG A 60 18.59 5.09 -20.19
C ARG A 60 19.69 4.13 -20.61
N LYS A 61 19.48 3.47 -21.75
CA LYS A 61 20.32 2.42 -22.36
C LYS A 61 21.81 2.63 -22.10
N SER A 62 22.39 1.81 -21.23
CA SER A 62 23.84 1.61 -21.17
C SER A 62 24.16 0.13 -20.89
N LYS A 63 25.15 -0.38 -21.63
CA LYS A 63 25.44 -1.78 -21.89
C LYS A 63 25.74 -2.61 -20.62
N LYS A 64 25.24 -3.85 -20.62
CA LYS A 64 25.52 -4.99 -19.71
C LYS A 64 26.75 -4.85 -18.80
N LYS A 65 26.51 -4.75 -17.48
CA LYS A 65 27.38 -5.31 -16.42
C LYS A 65 26.59 -5.51 -15.12
N GLY A 66 26.30 -6.77 -14.79
CA GLY A 66 25.65 -7.18 -13.53
C GLY A 66 24.14 -6.90 -13.49
N MET A 67 23.33 -7.94 -13.30
CA MET A 67 21.91 -7.81 -13.01
C MET A 67 21.77 -7.12 -11.65
N ARG A 68 21.76 -5.77 -11.61
CA ARG A 68 21.40 -5.02 -10.41
C ARG A 68 19.98 -5.46 -10.05
N ARG A 69 19.85 -6.21 -8.95
CA ARG A 69 18.54 -6.52 -8.37
C ARG A 69 17.84 -5.19 -8.15
N LEU A 70 16.64 -5.05 -8.71
CA LEU A 70 15.76 -3.92 -8.42
C LEU A 70 15.64 -3.81 -6.89
N PRO A 71 15.63 -2.58 -6.32
CA PRO A 71 15.42 -2.43 -4.90
C PRO A 71 14.05 -3.00 -4.55
N GLU A 72 14.05 -4.00 -3.68
CA GLU A 72 12.85 -4.67 -3.21
C GLU A 72 12.00 -3.66 -2.43
N THR A 73 10.70 -3.57 -2.74
CA THR A 73 9.78 -2.67 -2.03
C THR A 73 9.65 -3.14 -0.58
N ASP A 74 10.25 -2.37 0.33
CA ASP A 74 10.36 -2.67 1.76
C ASP A 74 9.44 -1.79 2.61
N THR A 75 8.70 -0.88 1.99
CA THR A 75 7.89 0.11 2.68
C THR A 75 6.47 0.06 2.15
N ILE A 76 5.51 -0.05 3.06
CA ILE A 76 4.08 0.09 2.74
C ILE A 76 3.61 1.48 3.18
N VAL A 77 2.86 2.16 2.31
CA VAL A 77 2.28 3.48 2.53
C VAL A 77 0.76 3.34 2.60
N CYS A 78 0.15 3.62 3.75
CA CYS A 78 -1.29 3.53 3.93
C CYS A 78 -1.93 4.92 3.99
N PRO A 79 -3.09 5.15 3.37
CA PRO A 79 -3.86 6.36 3.62
C PRO A 79 -4.47 6.34 5.01
N ALA A 80 -4.48 7.49 5.68
CA ALA A 80 -5.00 7.64 7.02
C ALA A 80 -5.81 8.94 7.16
N GLN A 81 -6.99 8.82 7.77
CA GLN A 81 -7.74 9.97 8.28
C GLN A 81 -7.13 10.44 9.61
N GLU A 82 -7.39 11.68 9.97
CA GLU A 82 -6.79 12.34 11.14
C GLU A 82 -6.98 11.54 12.44
N GLU A 83 -8.20 11.05 12.70
CA GLU A 83 -8.52 10.28 13.90
C GLU A 83 -7.67 9.00 13.97
N GLY A 84 -7.74 8.15 12.94
CA GLY A 84 -6.93 6.93 12.89
C GLY A 84 -5.44 7.22 12.99
N PHE A 85 -4.95 8.22 12.25
CA PHE A 85 -3.54 8.61 12.27
C PHE A 85 -3.07 8.98 13.68
N ASN A 86 -3.81 9.81 14.40
CA ASN A 86 -3.45 10.24 15.75
C ASN A 86 -3.64 9.12 16.78
N ASP A 87 -4.80 8.45 16.77
CA ASP A 87 -5.19 7.54 17.84
C ASP A 87 -4.57 6.16 17.71
N VAL A 88 -4.29 5.72 16.49
CA VAL A 88 -3.76 4.36 16.24
C VAL A 88 -2.30 4.42 15.83
N PHE A 89 -1.97 5.19 14.80
CA PHE A 89 -0.61 5.18 14.26
C PHE A 89 0.39 5.85 15.22
N LEU A 90 0.11 7.06 15.70
CA LEU A 90 1.02 7.79 16.59
C LEU A 90 0.95 7.33 18.06
N LYS A 91 -0.26 7.09 18.60
CA LYS A 91 -0.41 6.70 20.01
C LYS A 91 -0.14 5.21 20.26
N GLU A 92 -0.65 4.33 19.41
CA GLU A 92 -0.56 2.88 19.63
C GLU A 92 0.56 2.18 18.86
N ASN A 93 1.29 2.92 18.02
CA ASN A 93 2.42 2.44 17.21
C ASN A 93 2.04 1.23 16.35
N ARG A 94 0.86 1.28 15.71
CA ARG A 94 0.35 0.18 14.88
C ARG A 94 -0.61 0.67 13.81
N TRP A 95 -1.00 -0.24 12.91
CA TRP A 95 -2.07 -0.01 11.96
C TRP A 95 -2.78 -1.32 11.63
N PHE A 96 -4.09 -1.28 11.45
CA PHE A 96 -4.92 -2.48 11.31
C PHE A 96 -5.57 -2.59 9.94
N ALA A 97 -6.12 -3.77 9.65
CA ALA A 97 -6.99 -4.02 8.52
C ALA A 97 -6.35 -3.67 7.15
N ILE A 98 -5.05 -3.95 7.00
CA ILE A 98 -4.31 -3.75 5.75
C ILE A 98 -4.33 -5.02 4.92
N ARG A 99 -4.61 -4.93 3.63
CA ARG A 99 -4.40 -6.07 2.70
C ARG A 99 -2.94 -6.09 2.28
N ILE A 100 -2.30 -7.23 2.47
CA ILE A 100 -0.89 -7.43 2.11
C ILE A 100 -0.77 -8.78 1.43
N HIS A 101 -0.29 -8.78 0.18
CA HIS A 101 0.00 -10.01 -0.52
C HIS A 101 1.03 -10.85 0.26
N PRO A 102 0.83 -12.16 0.49
CA PRO A 102 1.71 -12.99 1.32
C PRO A 102 3.19 -12.93 0.95
N LYS A 103 3.50 -12.90 -0.36
CA LYS A 103 4.87 -12.71 -0.88
C LYS A 103 5.56 -11.42 -0.44
N ARG A 104 4.82 -10.38 -0.02
CA ARG A 104 5.36 -9.09 0.46
C ARG A 104 5.55 -9.04 1.97
N LEU A 105 4.86 -9.89 2.74
CA LEU A 105 4.99 -9.94 4.21
C LEU A 105 6.45 -9.96 4.70
N PRO A 106 7.35 -10.84 4.20
CA PRO A 106 8.73 -10.89 4.69
C PRO A 106 9.60 -9.70 4.22
N LYS A 107 9.09 -8.88 3.28
CA LYS A 107 9.83 -7.78 2.66
C LYS A 107 9.57 -6.46 3.36
N ILE A 108 8.39 -6.29 3.95
CA ILE A 108 7.96 -5.05 4.59
C ILE A 108 8.75 -4.83 5.89
N LYS A 109 9.49 -3.73 5.93
CA LYS A 109 10.30 -3.26 7.05
C LYS A 109 9.82 -1.92 7.59
N TYR A 110 9.08 -1.16 6.79
CA TYR A 110 8.61 0.16 7.16
C TYR A 110 7.14 0.36 6.81
N LEU A 111 6.47 1.15 7.64
CA LEU A 111 5.11 1.64 7.41
C LEU A 111 5.15 3.17 7.44
N ALA A 112 4.65 3.79 6.37
CA ALA A 112 4.46 5.23 6.29
C ALA A 112 2.97 5.55 6.11
N MET A 113 2.57 6.74 6.57
CA MET A 113 1.17 7.15 6.54
C MET A 113 0.99 8.38 5.68
N TYR A 114 0.17 8.25 4.64
CA TYR A 114 -0.33 9.39 3.89
C TYR A 114 -1.55 9.95 4.61
N GLU A 115 -1.38 11.12 5.21
CA GLU A 115 -2.48 11.86 5.80
C GLU A 115 -3.31 12.47 4.69
N VAL A 116 -4.60 12.15 4.64
CA VAL A 116 -5.53 12.70 3.66
C VAL A 116 -5.77 14.20 3.93
N LYS A 117 -6.75 14.81 3.24
CA LYS A 117 -7.12 16.20 3.51
C LYS A 117 -7.41 16.39 5.01
N PRO A 118 -6.92 17.48 5.63
CA PRO A 118 -6.35 18.67 4.99
C PRO A 118 -4.83 18.61 4.70
N ILE A 119 -4.08 17.68 5.30
CA ILE A 119 -2.61 17.66 5.23
C ILE A 119 -2.09 17.24 3.85
N SER A 120 -2.68 16.21 3.25
CA SER A 120 -2.32 15.67 1.92
C SER A 120 -0.82 15.38 1.75
N ALA A 121 -0.22 14.73 2.74
CA ALA A 121 1.22 14.47 2.77
C ALA A 121 1.57 13.23 3.61
N ILE A 122 2.76 12.67 3.35
CA ILE A 122 3.41 11.74 4.25
C ILE A 122 4.36 12.52 5.15
N ARG A 123 4.12 12.47 6.47
CA ARG A 123 4.98 13.14 7.46
C ARG A 123 5.74 12.19 8.37
N TYR A 124 5.33 10.93 8.43
CA TYR A 124 5.89 9.96 9.37
C TYR A 124 6.14 8.60 8.72
N ILE A 125 7.21 7.95 9.18
CA ILE A 125 7.57 6.59 8.82
C ILE A 125 8.03 5.83 10.07
N GLY A 126 7.53 4.61 10.28
CA GLY A 126 7.89 3.75 11.40
C GLY A 126 8.56 2.46 10.94
N GLU A 127 9.49 1.95 11.75
CA GLU A 127 10.09 0.61 11.58
C GLU A 127 9.09 -0.45 12.07
N VAL A 128 8.82 -1.45 11.24
CA VAL A 128 7.91 -2.56 11.54
C VAL A 128 8.66 -3.62 12.34
N VAL A 129 8.05 -4.07 13.45
CA VAL A 129 8.55 -5.19 14.25
C VAL A 129 7.80 -6.48 13.98
N GLU A 130 6.50 -6.38 13.69
CA GLU A 130 5.64 -7.55 13.52
C GLU A 130 4.51 -7.25 12.53
N ILE A 131 4.16 -8.24 11.72
CA ILE A 131 2.94 -8.24 10.90
C ILE A 131 2.19 -9.51 11.22
N LYS A 132 0.95 -9.38 11.71
CA LYS A 132 0.13 -10.50 12.14
C LYS A 132 -1.27 -10.45 11.52
N PRO A 133 -1.93 -11.61 11.33
CA PRO A 133 -3.31 -11.62 10.83
C PRO A 133 -4.25 -10.79 11.70
N TYR A 134 -5.14 -10.03 11.07
CA TYR A 134 -6.15 -9.22 11.73
C TYR A 134 -7.49 -9.95 11.72
N LYS A 135 -7.80 -10.60 12.85
CA LYS A 135 -9.02 -11.41 13.02
C LYS A 135 -9.14 -12.43 11.87
N ASN A 136 -10.36 -12.72 11.40
CA ASN A 136 -10.64 -13.60 10.27
C ASN A 136 -11.01 -12.81 9.01
N THR A 137 -10.27 -11.74 8.71
CA THR A 137 -10.64 -10.78 7.64
C THR A 137 -9.78 -10.86 6.38
N GLY A 138 -8.75 -11.71 6.37
CA GLY A 138 -7.76 -11.78 5.29
C GLY A 138 -6.81 -10.58 5.25
N LYS A 139 -6.88 -9.72 6.28
CA LYS A 139 -6.07 -8.52 6.44
C LYS A 139 -5.06 -8.71 7.56
N TYR A 140 -4.16 -7.75 7.68
CA TYR A 140 -3.06 -7.75 8.64
C TYR A 140 -3.11 -6.53 9.55
N GLU A 141 -2.60 -6.73 10.76
CA GLU A 141 -2.13 -5.69 11.67
C GLU A 141 -0.61 -5.57 11.53
N VAL A 142 -0.13 -4.35 11.38
CA VAL A 142 1.28 -4.00 11.32
C VAL A 142 1.64 -3.28 12.61
N VAL A 143 2.59 -3.82 13.36
CA VAL A 143 3.06 -3.28 14.64
C VAL A 143 4.42 -2.63 14.42
N LEU A 144 4.59 -1.40 14.90
CA LEU A 144 5.85 -0.68 14.86
C LEU A 144 6.71 -1.03 16.07
N LYS A 145 8.03 -1.01 15.87
CA LYS A 145 9.03 -1.20 16.92
C LYS A 145 9.00 -0.10 18.00
N GLY A 146 8.47 1.06 17.65
CA GLY A 146 8.35 2.22 18.53
C GLY A 146 7.67 3.39 17.80
N PRO A 147 7.73 4.60 18.38
CA PRO A 147 7.17 5.81 17.78
C PRO A 147 7.66 6.04 16.34
N ALA A 148 6.74 6.35 15.45
CA ALA A 148 7.08 6.67 14.07
C ALA A 148 7.95 7.93 14.02
N ARG A 149 8.99 7.90 13.19
CA ARG A 149 9.90 9.01 12.99
C ARG A 149 9.25 10.05 12.09
N MET A 150 9.26 11.31 12.54
CA MET A 150 8.88 12.44 11.71
C MET A 150 9.92 12.68 10.63
N LEU A 151 9.46 12.87 9.39
CA LEU A 151 10.32 13.25 8.26
C LEU A 151 10.70 14.73 8.40
N GLU A 152 11.96 15.05 8.06
CA GLU A 152 12.44 16.44 8.05
C GLU A 152 11.64 17.29 7.05
N THR A 153 11.33 16.72 5.89
CA THR A 153 10.48 17.34 4.87
C THR A 153 9.26 16.46 4.60
N PRO A 154 8.03 16.99 4.74
CA PRO A 154 6.83 16.28 4.33
C PRO A 154 6.80 15.99 2.83
N ILE A 155 6.46 14.76 2.46
CA ILE A 155 6.28 14.33 1.06
C ILE A 155 4.84 14.63 0.66
N ARG A 156 4.62 15.70 -0.11
CA ARG A 156 3.28 16.23 -0.40
C ARG A 156 2.69 15.71 -1.71
N LEU A 157 1.37 15.68 -1.79
CA LEU A 157 0.68 15.53 -3.07
C LEU A 157 0.95 16.75 -3.96
N SER A 158 1.46 16.53 -5.17
CA SER A 158 1.69 17.59 -6.15
C SER A 158 0.42 17.95 -6.92
N LYS A 159 0.35 19.19 -7.40
CA LYS A 159 -0.74 19.64 -8.28
C LYS A 159 -0.66 19.02 -9.69
N GLU A 160 0.53 18.62 -10.10
CA GLU A 160 0.80 17.98 -11.40
C GLU A 160 0.27 16.54 -11.44
N TYR A 161 0.33 15.83 -10.30
CA TYR A 161 -0.08 14.44 -10.18
C TYR A 161 -1.13 14.22 -9.08
N PRO A 162 -2.33 14.82 -9.18
CA PRO A 162 -3.36 14.70 -8.13
C PRO A 162 -3.83 13.25 -7.92
N ASN A 163 -3.71 12.41 -8.96
CA ASN A 163 -4.09 11.00 -8.94
C ASN A 163 -3.08 10.11 -8.20
N LEU A 164 -1.92 10.63 -7.78
CA LEU A 164 -0.96 9.87 -6.98
C LEU A 164 -1.38 9.70 -5.53
N ALA A 165 -2.34 10.50 -5.04
CA ALA A 165 -2.91 10.36 -3.70
C ALA A 165 -3.28 8.89 -3.42
N PRO A 166 -2.68 8.25 -2.41
CA PRO A 166 -3.00 6.87 -2.06
C PRO A 166 -4.49 6.71 -1.73
N GLN A 167 -5.19 5.89 -2.53
CA GLN A 167 -6.57 5.45 -2.25
C GLN A 167 -6.60 4.08 -1.55
N ALA A 168 -5.51 3.33 -1.68
CA ALA A 168 -5.24 2.06 -1.02
C ALA A 168 -3.78 2.03 -0.59
N SER A 169 -3.37 0.98 0.13
CA SER A 169 -1.97 0.77 0.46
C SER A 169 -1.11 0.72 -0.80
N LYS A 170 -0.04 1.52 -0.82
CA LYS A 170 0.97 1.50 -1.87
C LYS A 170 2.28 0.95 -1.36
N TYR A 171 3.10 0.42 -2.24
CA TYR A 171 4.42 -0.08 -1.89
C TYR A 171 5.51 0.76 -2.53
N THR A 172 6.59 0.97 -1.80
CA THR A 172 7.73 1.77 -2.22
C THR A 172 8.99 1.30 -1.48
N VAL A 173 10.10 2.02 -1.67
CA VAL A 173 11.40 1.75 -1.07
C VAL A 173 11.72 2.88 -0.09
N SER A 174 12.03 2.51 1.14
CA SER A 174 12.35 3.43 2.25
C SER A 174 13.43 4.46 1.87
N LYS A 175 14.42 4.04 1.08
CA LYS A 175 15.50 4.91 0.60
C LYS A 175 15.02 6.10 -0.24
N LEU A 176 13.89 5.98 -0.94
CA LEU A 176 13.35 7.08 -1.74
C LEU A 176 12.82 8.23 -0.86
N PHE A 177 12.58 7.99 0.44
CA PHE A 177 12.14 9.04 1.36
C PHE A 177 13.26 10.03 1.67
N GLU A 178 14.52 9.68 1.42
CA GLU A 178 15.66 10.58 1.60
C GLU A 178 15.65 11.65 0.50
N GLY A 179 15.34 12.90 0.90
CA GLY A 179 15.27 14.03 -0.03
C GLY A 179 13.97 14.15 -0.84
N ALA A 180 13.04 13.20 -0.72
CA ALA A 180 11.73 13.31 -1.35
C ALA A 180 10.90 14.44 -0.74
N THR A 181 10.20 15.17 -1.61
CA THR A 181 9.31 16.27 -1.23
C THR A 181 7.92 16.12 -1.83
N LYS A 182 7.78 15.28 -2.85
CA LYS A 182 6.52 15.03 -3.55
C LYS A 182 6.26 13.54 -3.72
N LEU A 183 4.99 13.16 -3.85
CA LEU A 183 4.60 11.75 -3.98
C LEU A 183 5.17 11.08 -5.23
N GLU A 184 5.37 11.81 -6.33
CA GLU A 184 6.05 11.29 -7.52
C GLU A 184 7.48 10.83 -7.25
N ASP A 185 8.19 11.40 -6.27
CA ASP A 185 9.58 11.03 -5.94
C ASP A 185 9.68 9.59 -5.39
N ILE A 186 8.57 9.05 -4.88
CA ILE A 186 8.52 7.73 -4.21
C ILE A 186 7.61 6.72 -4.93
N PHE A 187 6.79 7.17 -5.89
CA PHE A 187 5.82 6.32 -6.60
C PHE A 187 6.05 6.24 -8.12
N LEU A 188 6.92 7.06 -8.70
CA LEU A 188 7.31 7.04 -10.11
C LEU A 188 8.82 6.80 -10.25
#